data_AF-A0A969SA73-F1
#
_entry.id   AF-A0A969SA73-F1
#
_cell.length_a   1.000
_cell.length_b   1.000
_cell.length_c   1.000
_cell.angle_alpha   90.00
_cell.angle_beta   90.00
_cell.angle_gamma   90.00
#
_symmetry.space_group_name_H-M   'P 1'
#
loop_
_entity.id
_entity.type
_entity.pdbx_description
1 polymer ?
#
loop_
_entity_poly.entity_id
_entity_poly.type
_entity_poly.pdbx_seq_one_letter_code
_entity_poly.pdbx_strand_id
1 'polypeptide(L)' 'MQSVFEITQQNQFHAVVLDVTDTNPDARRLYERLGFKPVRTRKYGYLRNLIGSSAVTTMRKDVISA' A
#
# COMPACT_ATOMS: atom_id res chain seq x y z
N MET A 1 11.21 0.38 6.27
CA MET A 1 10.85 -0.32 5.02
C MET A 1 11.86 -1.41 4.66
N GLN A 2 13.17 -1.20 4.82
CA GLN A 2 14.19 -2.19 4.46
C GLN A 2 14.01 -3.55 5.16
N SER A 3 13.70 -3.55 6.46
CA SER A 3 13.42 -4.77 7.24
C SER A 3 12.20 -5.57 6.78
N VAL A 4 11.20 -4.90 6.16
CA VAL A 4 10.02 -5.61 5.61
C VAL A 4 10.41 -6.40 4.37
N PHE A 5 11.30 -5.84 3.53
CA PHE A 5 11.78 -6.54 2.34
C PHE A 5 12.67 -7.74 2.68
N GLU A 6 13.51 -7.64 3.71
CA GLU A 6 14.34 -8.74 4.19
C GLU A 6 13.50 -9.93 4.68
N ILE A 7 12.47 -9.67 5.49
CA ILE A 7 11.53 -10.72 5.95
C ILE A 7 10.82 -11.36 4.75
N THR A 8 10.45 -10.57 3.74
CA THR A 8 9.75 -11.10 2.57
C THR A 8 10.59 -12.06 1.75
N GLN A 9 11.89 -11.80 1.62
CA GLN A 9 12.81 -12.69 0.92
C GLN A 9 13.13 -13.95 1.71
N GLN A 10 13.29 -13.86 3.03
CA GLN A 10 13.57 -15.00 3.89
C GLN A 10 12.44 -16.03 3.95
N ASN A 11 11.19 -15.58 3.76
CA ASN A 11 10.00 -16.42 3.88
C ASN A 11 9.31 -16.69 2.52
N GLN A 12 9.99 -16.43 1.40
CA GLN A 12 9.48 -16.67 0.04
C GLN A 12 8.13 -15.98 -0.26
N PHE A 13 7.90 -14.80 0.30
CA PHE A 13 6.68 -14.05 0.01
C PHE A 13 6.73 -13.45 -1.39
N HIS A 14 5.64 -13.62 -2.16
CA HIS A 14 5.56 -13.17 -3.55
C HIS A 14 5.42 -11.64 -3.69
N ALA A 15 4.82 -10.97 -2.72
CA ALA A 15 4.54 -9.54 -2.79
C ALA A 15 4.38 -8.90 -1.40
N VAL A 16 4.65 -7.60 -1.33
CA VAL A 16 4.25 -6.72 -0.22
C VAL A 16 3.01 -5.95 -0.62
N VAL A 17 1.99 -5.98 0.23
CA VAL A 17 0.74 -5.22 0.04
C VAL A 17 0.57 -4.28 1.22
N LEU A 18 0.17 -3.04 0.93
CA LEU A 18 -0.11 -2.02 1.93
C LEU A 18 -1.33 -1.19 1.52
N ASP A 19 -2.00 -0.60 2.49
CA ASP A 19 -3.15 0.28 2.27
C ASP A 19 -2.77 1.72 2.58
N VAL A 20 -3.04 2.63 1.63
CA VAL A 20 -2.83 4.07 1.78
C VAL A 20 -4.17 4.77 1.87
N THR A 21 -4.40 5.49 2.96
CA THR A 21 -5.58 6.35 3.10
C THR A 21 -5.43 7.62 2.27
N ASP A 22 -6.55 8.15 1.79
CA ASP A 22 -6.60 9.40 1.03
C ASP A 22 -6.24 10.65 1.84
N THR A 23 -6.19 10.53 3.17
CA THR A 23 -5.76 11.58 4.10
C THR A 23 -4.24 11.81 4.09
N ASN A 24 -3.45 10.87 3.59
CA ASN A 24 -1.99 10.99 3.51
C ASN A 24 -1.49 10.73 2.08
N PRO A 25 -1.65 11.71 1.16
CA PRO A 25 -1.18 11.58 -0.22
C PRO A 25 0.35 11.45 -0.33
N ASP A 26 1.11 11.91 0.68
CA ASP A 26 2.56 11.79 0.71
C ASP A 26 3.03 10.35 0.89
N ALA A 27 2.30 9.55 1.68
CA ALA A 27 2.54 8.12 1.79
C ALA A 27 2.40 7.43 0.44
N ARG A 28 1.36 7.76 -0.34
CA ARG A 28 1.17 7.21 -1.70
C ARG A 28 2.38 7.53 -2.59
N ARG A 29 2.78 8.80 -2.64
CA ARG A 29 3.92 9.25 -3.46
C ARG A 29 5.21 8.55 -3.05
N LEU A 30 5.45 8.36 -1.75
CA LEU A 30 6.60 7.62 -1.24
C LEU A 30 6.59 6.17 -1.72
N TYR A 31 5.46 5.47 -1.61
CA TYR A 31 5.38 4.06 -2.00
C TYR A 31 5.45 3.86 -3.51
N GLU A 32 4.89 4.77 -4.30
CA GLU A 32 5.06 4.78 -5.77
C GLU A 32 6.55 4.87 -6.13
N ARG A 33 7.33 5.73 -5.46
CA ARG A 33 8.79 5.81 -5.65
C ARG A 33 9.53 4.55 -5.23
N LEU A 34 9.04 3.84 -4.20
CA LEU A 34 9.61 2.57 -3.74
C LEU A 34 9.23 1.37 -4.65
N GLY A 35 8.45 1.61 -5.72
CA GLY A 35 8.06 0.61 -6.71
C GLY A 35 6.73 -0.08 -6.43
N PHE A 36 5.94 0.40 -5.47
CA PHE A 36 4.58 -0.09 -5.27
C PHE A 36 3.64 0.48 -6.32
N LYS A 37 2.70 -0.35 -6.78
CA LYS A 37 1.67 0.04 -7.76
C LYS A 37 0.29 -0.02 -7.10
N PRO A 38 -0.60 0.96 -7.36
CA PRO A 38 -1.97 0.88 -6.89
C PRO A 38 -2.69 -0.28 -7.59
N VAL A 39 -3.26 -1.21 -6.82
CA VAL A 39 -4.01 -2.36 -7.35
C VAL A 39 -5.51 -2.25 -7.10
N ARG A 40 -5.92 -1.48 -6.09
CA ARG A 40 -7.33 -1.29 -5.78
C ARG A 40 -7.54 0.02 -5.03
N THR A 41 -8.59 0.77 -5.37
CA THR A 41 -9.05 1.90 -4.56
C THR A 41 -10.48 1.66 -4.12
N ARG A 42 -10.73 1.63 -2.82
CA ARG A 42 -12.06 1.58 -2.22
C ARG A 42 -12.44 2.97 -1.75
N LYS A 43 -13.54 3.50 -2.24
CA LYS A 43 -14.11 4.79 -1.80
C LYS A 43 -15.23 4.51 -0.81
N TYR A 44 -15.11 5.06 0.39
CA TYR A 44 -16.07 4.95 1.49
C TYR A 44 -16.88 6.24 1.65
N GLY A 45 -17.13 6.97 0.55
CA GLY A 45 -17.48 8.40 0.51
C GLY A 45 -18.55 8.92 1.48
N TYR A 46 -19.42 8.07 2.02
CA TYR A 46 -20.45 8.44 3.00
C TYR A 46 -20.07 8.25 4.48
N LEU A 47 -19.02 7.48 4.78
CA LEU A 47 -18.56 7.19 6.15
C LEU A 47 -17.36 8.04 6.60
N ARG A 48 -16.92 9.02 5.80
CA ARG A 48 -15.75 9.89 6.10
C ARG A 48 -15.83 10.50 7.51
N ASN A 49 -17.01 10.88 7.95
CA ASN A 49 -17.23 11.52 9.25
C ASN A 49 -17.16 10.55 10.44
N LEU A 50 -17.20 9.24 10.21
CA LEU A 50 -17.13 8.21 11.26
C LEU A 50 -15.74 7.54 11.36
N ILE A 51 -15.01 7.43 10.24
CA ILE A 51 -13.74 6.68 10.14
C ILE A 51 -12.54 7.53 9.71
N GLY A 52 -12.72 8.84 9.52
CA GLY A 52 -11.63 9.80 9.30
C GLY A 52 -10.96 9.74 7.92
N SER A 53 -11.32 8.80 7.04
CA SER A 53 -10.80 8.69 5.66
C SER A 53 -11.94 8.38 4.68
N SER A 54 -11.93 8.96 3.48
CA SER A 54 -12.98 8.69 2.47
C SER A 54 -12.57 7.71 1.39
N ALA A 55 -11.30 7.36 1.30
CA ALA A 55 -10.84 6.35 0.38
C ALA A 55 -9.57 5.68 0.89
N VAL A 56 -9.44 4.39 0.58
CA VAL A 56 -8.25 3.59 0.85
C VAL A 56 -7.78 3.00 -0.48
N THR A 57 -6.51 3.20 -0.79
CA THR A 57 -5.85 2.65 -1.97
C THR A 57 -4.89 1.56 -1.53
N THR A 58 -5.20 0.32 -1.89
CA THR A 58 -4.30 -0.81 -1.76
C THR A 58 -3.21 -0.70 -2.83
N MET A 59 -1.96 -0.75 -2.38
CA MET A 59 -0.77 -0.75 -3.20
C MET A 59 0.00 -2.06 -3.02
N ARG A 60 0.54 -2.59 -4.11
CA ARG A 60 1.28 -3.86 -4.14
C ARG A 60 2.63 -3.67 -4.81
N LYS A 61 3.66 -4.31 -4.26
CA LYS A 61 4.97 -4.48 -4.89
C LYS A 61 5.33 -5.95 -4.89
N ASP A 62 5.62 -6.50 -6.06
CA ASP A 62 6.10 -7.88 -6.16
C ASP A 62 7.57 -7.94 -5.70
N VAL A 63 7.90 -8.97 -4.92
CA VAL A 63 9.23 -9.17 -4.31
C VAL A 63 10.00 -10.30 -5.00
N ILE A 64 9.28 -11.23 -5.62
CA ILE A 64 9.89 -12.31 -6.37
C ILE A 64 10.07 -11.83 -7.81
N SER A 65 11.31 -11.51 -8.17
CA SER A 65 11.74 -11.50 -9.56
C SER A 65 11.62 -12.92 -10.08
N ALA A 66 10.79 -13.13 -11.09
CA ALA A 66 10.88 -14.31 -11.94
C ALA A 66 12.23 -14.37 -12.64
#